data_AF-A0A1X7M6Z4-F1
#
_entry.id   AF-A0A1X7M6Z4-F1
#
_cell.length_a   1.000
_cell.length_b   1.000
_cell.length_c   1.000
_cell.angle_alpha   90.00
_cell.angle_beta   90.00
_cell.angle_gamma   90.00
#
_symmetry.space_group_name_H-M   'P 1'
#
loop_
_entity.id
_entity.type
_entity.pdbx_description
1 polymer ?
#
loop_
_entity_poly.entity_id
_entity_poly.type
_entity_poly.pdbx_seq_one_letter_code
_entity_poly.pdbx_strand_id
1 'polypeptide(L)' 'MLIFGYLRASTSGQDATRAKEALKNFARHHNHRIAGWYVDNVSGTTM' A
#
# COMPACT_ATOMS: atom_id res chain seq x y z
N MET A 1 7.16 6.61 -16.62
CA MET A 1 7.20 6.70 -15.15
C MET A 1 6.60 5.43 -14.57
N LEU A 2 7.27 4.79 -13.62
CA LEU A 2 6.75 3.60 -12.92
C LEU A 2 6.40 4.00 -11.49
N ILE A 3 5.17 3.73 -11.07
CA ILE A 3 4.69 4.02 -9.71
C ILE A 3 4.46 2.69 -9.01
N PHE A 4 5.07 2.52 -7.84
CA PHE A 4 4.89 1.35 -6.98
C PHE A 4 4.16 1.77 -5.71
N GLY A 5 3.15 1.00 -5.31
CA GLY A 5 2.45 1.21 -4.06
C GLY A 5 3.11 0.43 -2.93
N TYR A 6 3.28 1.05 -1.77
CA TYR A 6 3.74 0.40 -0.55
C TYR A 6 2.62 0.39 0.49
N LEU A 7 2.35 -0.77 1.07
CA LEU A 7 1.28 -1.02 2.03
C LEU A 7 1.88 -1.67 3.27
N ARG A 8 1.48 -1.20 4.46
CA ARG A 8 1.99 -1.75 5.72
C ARG A 8 0.91 -1.88 6.78
N ALA A 9 0.93 -3.00 7.50
CA ALA A 9 0.23 -3.20 8.76
C ALA A 9 1.24 -3.39 9.90
N SER A 10 0.87 -2.98 11.12
CA SER A 10 1.73 -3.08 12.30
C SER A 10 1.48 -4.36 13.12
N THR A 11 0.37 -5.05 12.88
CA THR A 11 0.02 -6.29 13.58
C THR A 11 -0.57 -7.30 12.61
N SER A 12 -0.37 -8.60 12.90
CA SER A 12 -0.86 -9.71 12.07
C SER A 12 -2.39 -9.72 11.89
N GLY A 13 -3.13 -9.08 12.81
CA GLY A 13 -4.58 -8.94 12.73
C GLY A 13 -5.06 -7.72 11.93
N GLN A 14 -4.15 -6.83 11.53
CA GLN A 14 -4.48 -5.70 10.66
C GLN A 14 -4.35 -6.10 9.20
N ASP A 15 -5.36 -5.73 8.40
CA ASP A 15 -5.28 -5.87 6.96
C ASP A 15 -4.38 -4.78 6.35
N ALA A 16 -3.15 -5.15 6.00
CA ALA A 16 -2.19 -4.28 5.31
C ALA A 16 -2.74 -3.78 3.96
N THR A 17 -3.70 -4.48 3.36
CA THR A 17 -4.22 -4.19 2.02
C THR A 17 -5.45 -3.27 2.02
N ARG A 18 -5.97 -2.87 3.19
CA ARG A 18 -7.19 -2.05 3.31
C ARG A 18 -7.18 -0.75 2.49
N ALA A 19 -6.00 -0.15 2.30
CA ALA A 19 -5.84 1.11 1.57
C ALA A 19 -5.59 0.93 0.06
N LYS A 20 -5.43 -0.32 -0.41
CA LYS A 20 -5.00 -0.63 -1.79
C LYS A 20 -5.95 -0.06 -2.84
N GLU A 21 -7.25 -0.29 -2.69
CA GLU A 21 -8.25 0.20 -3.66
C GLU A 21 -8.39 1.72 -3.62
N ALA A 22 -8.32 2.35 -2.44
CA ALA A 22 -8.32 3.80 -2.33
C ALA A 22 -7.12 4.44 -3.06
N LEU A 23 -5.91 3.88 -2.89
CA LEU A 23 -4.70 4.34 -3.55
C LEU A 23 -4.71 4.08 -5.06
N LYS A 24 -5.29 2.97 -5.50
CA LYS A 24 -5.50 2.66 -6.92
C LYS A 24 -6.46 3.66 -7.56
N ASN A 25 -7.55 4.01 -6.89
CA ASN A 25 -8.49 5.01 -7.36
C ASN A 25 -7.84 6.40 -7.41
N PHE A 26 -7.08 6.77 -6.38
CA PHE A 26 -6.29 8.02 -6.39
C PHE A 26 -5.37 8.09 -7.61
N ALA A 27 -4.54 7.07 -7.84
CA ALA A 27 -3.65 7.03 -9.00
C ALA A 27 -4.44 7.16 -10.32
N ARG A 28 -5.57 6.45 -10.45
CA ARG A 28 -6.43 6.54 -11.64
C ARG A 28 -7.02 7.93 -11.84
N HIS A 29 -7.46 8.61 -10.78
CA HIS A 29 -7.95 9.98 -10.84
C HIS A 29 -6.89 10.96 -11.36
N HIS A 30 -5.62 10.67 -11.11
CA HIS A 30 -4.48 11.45 -11.60
C HIS A 30 -3.89 10.93 -12.92
N ASN A 31 -4.62 10.09 -13.67
CA ASN A 31 -4.15 9.47 -14.93
C ASN A 31 -2.84 8.67 -14.78
N HIS A 32 -2.64 8.09 -13.61
CA HIS A 32 -1.48 7.26 -13.29
C HIS A 32 -1.88 5.79 -13.09
N ARG A 33 -0.94 4.90 -13.44
CA ARG A 33 -1.07 3.45 -13.25
C ARG A 33 0.00 2.96 -12.28
N ILE A 34 -0.42 2.15 -11.32
CA ILE A 34 0.47 1.46 -10.39
C ILE A 34 0.99 0.19 -11.07
N ALA A 35 2.32 0.04 -11.12
CA ALA A 35 3.01 -1.08 -11.76
C ALA A 35 3.11 -2.31 -10.86
N GLY A 36 3.12 -2.12 -9.53
CA GLY A 36 3.20 -3.20 -8.55
C GLY A 36 2.96 -2.74 -7.12
N TRP A 37 2.86 -3.70 -6.21
CA TRP A 37 2.61 -3.47 -4.79
C TRP A 37 3.62 -4.22 -3.93
N TYR A 38 4.13 -3.53 -2.91
CA TYR A 38 4.88 -4.12 -1.80
C TYR A 38 3.99 -4.08 -0.56
N VAL A 39 3.90 -5.19 0.16
CA VAL A 39 3.01 -5.33 1.33
C VAL A 39 3.82 -5.91 2.48
N ASP A 40 3.97 -5.14 3.55
CA ASP A 40 4.68 -5.56 4.75
C ASP A 40 3.75 -5.64 5.96
N ASN A 41 3.98 -6.65 6.79
CA ASN A 41 3.29 -6.80 8.07
C ASN A 41 4.32 -6.86 9.19
N VAL A 42 4.93 -5.72 9.46
CA VAL A 42 6.03 -5.57 10.42
C VAL A 42 5.65 -4.48 11.40
N SER A 43 5.71 -4.77 12.70
CA SER A 43 5.49 -3.77 13.75
C SER A 43 6.42 -2.58 13.54
N GLY A 44 5.87 -1.37 13.49
CA GLY A 44 6.61 -0.11 13.28
C GLY A 44 7.53 0.28 14.42
N THR A 45 7.42 -0.39 15.56
CA THR A 45 8.19 -0.10 16.76
C THR A 45 9.38 -1.05 16.82
N THR A 46 10.57 -0.52 16.57
CA THR A 46 11.81 -1.10 17.08
C THR A 46 11.75 -1.01 18.61
N MET A 47 11.89 -2.14 19.30
CA MET A 47 12.14 -2.15 20.74
C MET A 47 13.54 -1.62 21.04
#